data_AF-A0A327NKY8-F1
#
_entry.id   AF-A0A327NKY8-F1
#
_cell.length_a   1.000
_cell.length_b   1.000
_cell.length_c   1.000
_cell.angle_alpha   90.00
_cell.angle_beta   90.00
_cell.angle_gamma   90.00
#
_symmetry.space_group_name_H-M   'P 1'
#
loop_
_entity.id
_entity.type
_entity.pdbx_description
1 polymer ?
#
loop_
_entity_poly.entity_id
_entity_poly.type
_entity_poly.pdbx_seq_one_letter_code
_entity_poly.pdbx_strand_id
1 'polypeptide(L)'
;MSTLFELFNLLARGVYLLGQKRSAFSITLLAAFFLAILSWYLCNNYVKLWNRRFRLTTTHQVLTLIASTLTFFFVLAFSGLSYMKDVSSAIVSLWEEYEIKEDDKWSNATFKEAFYKIKDLNIENFANIPAPGNQRSFVPVSKKLSQETAAKVYALAACEHFDQAHPFLGKIIWSNPTQSAENISQDVMNFFADNSGSMYSSAKAISIAAETIKIQLNQQTPRTVTLSRIGLIVLYLLVIALPLGFIGYAAYKDIRIQK
;
A
#
# COMPACT_ATOMS: atom_id res chain seq x y z
N MET A 1 -1.34 -10.26 7.91
CA MET A 1 -2.57 -9.75 7.25
C MET A 1 -2.56 -10.19 5.78
N SER A 2 -3.70 -10.51 5.14
CA SER A 2 -3.67 -10.89 3.70
C SER A 2 -3.47 -9.66 2.82
N THR A 3 -2.70 -9.78 1.73
CA THR A 3 -2.38 -8.66 0.82
C THR A 3 -3.61 -7.99 0.22
N LEU A 4 -4.67 -8.76 -0.01
CA LEU A 4 -5.95 -8.25 -0.54
C LEU A 4 -6.69 -7.39 0.48
N PHE A 5 -6.67 -7.77 1.76
CA PHE A 5 -7.30 -6.99 2.81
C PHE A 5 -6.60 -5.65 2.99
N GLU A 6 -5.26 -5.65 2.96
CA GLU A 6 -4.46 -4.43 3.02
C GLU A 6 -4.74 -3.49 1.83
N LEU A 7 -4.80 -4.04 0.60
CA LEU A 7 -5.19 -3.29 -0.60
C LEU A 7 -6.57 -2.64 -0.44
N PHE A 8 -7.57 -3.39 0.04
CA PHE A 8 -8.91 -2.86 0.26
C PHE A 8 -8.91 -1.74 1.31
N ASN A 9 -8.15 -1.92 2.40
CA ASN A 9 -8.04 -0.94 3.47
C ASN A 9 -7.35 0.34 2.99
N LEU A 10 -6.33 0.21 2.13
CA LEU A 10 -5.67 1.33 1.44
C LEU A 10 -6.65 2.12 0.56
N LEU A 11 -7.44 1.41 -0.25
CA LEU A 11 -8.47 2.04 -1.09
C LEU A 11 -9.53 2.76 -0.25
N ALA A 12 -10.02 2.12 0.81
CA ALA A 12 -11.01 2.70 1.72
C ALA A 12 -10.47 3.98 2.39
N ARG A 13 -9.21 3.96 2.86
CA ARG A 13 -8.54 5.15 3.41
C ARG A 13 -8.34 6.24 2.35
N GLY A 14 -8.05 5.88 1.10
CA GLY A 14 -7.96 6.82 -0.01
C GLY A 14 -9.29 7.53 -0.28
N VAL A 15 -10.40 6.79 -0.27
CA VAL A 15 -11.76 7.36 -0.38
C VAL A 15 -12.11 8.22 0.83
N TYR A 16 -11.70 7.81 2.04
CA TYR A 16 -11.88 8.60 3.25
C TYR A 16 -11.14 9.96 3.18
N LEU A 17 -9.89 9.98 2.71
CA LEU A 17 -9.14 11.22 2.48
C LEU A 17 -9.75 12.09 1.39
N LEU A 18 -10.27 11.49 0.31
CA LEU A 18 -11.06 12.21 -0.68
C LEU A 18 -12.25 12.91 0.00
N GLY A 19 -12.97 12.21 0.88
CA GLY A 19 -14.11 12.75 1.64
C GLY A 19 -13.77 13.96 2.52
N GLN A 20 -12.55 14.03 3.06
CA GLN A 20 -12.08 15.20 3.81
C GLN A 20 -11.87 16.44 2.91
N LYS A 21 -11.62 16.25 1.62
CA LYS A 21 -11.45 17.33 0.63
C LYS A 21 -12.79 17.68 -0.01
N ARG A 22 -13.57 18.54 0.66
CA ARG A 22 -14.96 18.89 0.29
C ARG A 22 -15.18 19.19 -1.20
N SER A 23 -14.31 19.95 -1.86
CA SER A 23 -14.44 20.30 -3.28
C SER A 23 -14.22 19.11 -4.21
N ALA A 24 -13.11 18.38 -4.01
CA ALA A 24 -12.77 17.20 -4.80
C ALA A 24 -13.82 16.10 -4.62
N PHE A 25 -14.25 15.85 -3.39
CA PHE A 25 -15.31 14.88 -3.11
C PHE A 25 -16.61 15.21 -3.82
N SER A 26 -17.04 16.49 -3.78
CA SER A 26 -18.28 16.92 -4.43
C SER A 26 -18.23 16.73 -5.95
N ILE A 27 -17.10 17.06 -6.58
CA ILE A 27 -16.88 16.86 -8.03
C ILE A 27 -16.89 15.36 -8.37
N THR A 28 -16.18 14.54 -7.60
CA THR A 28 -16.16 13.09 -7.82
C THR A 28 -17.55 12.48 -7.63
N LEU A 29 -18.30 12.91 -6.63
CA LEU A 29 -19.65 12.42 -6.36
C LEU A 29 -20.61 12.78 -7.49
N LEU A 30 -20.56 14.03 -7.98
CA LEU A 30 -21.31 14.46 -9.16
C LEU A 30 -20.94 13.62 -10.39
N ALA A 31 -19.64 13.41 -10.64
CA ALA A 31 -19.17 12.58 -11.74
C ALA A 31 -19.62 11.11 -11.60
N ALA A 32 -19.58 10.56 -10.39
CA ALA A 32 -20.02 9.20 -10.10
C ALA A 32 -21.52 9.02 -10.37
N PHE A 33 -22.36 9.96 -9.92
CA PHE A 33 -23.79 9.94 -10.25
C PHE A 33 -24.05 10.09 -11.74
N PHE A 34 -23.40 11.05 -12.39
CA PHE A 34 -23.54 11.26 -13.83
C PHE A 34 -23.18 10.01 -14.64
N LEU A 35 -22.03 9.39 -14.35
CA LEU A 35 -21.58 8.17 -15.01
C LEU A 35 -22.45 6.96 -14.68
N ALA A 36 -22.96 6.84 -13.45
CA ALA A 36 -23.89 5.78 -13.07
C ALA A 36 -25.23 5.91 -13.82
N ILE A 37 -25.78 7.12 -13.95
CA ILE A 37 -27.01 7.40 -14.71
C ILE A 37 -26.77 7.13 -16.20
N LEU A 38 -25.62 7.57 -16.74
CA LEU A 38 -25.25 7.31 -18.13
C LEU A 38 -25.11 5.81 -18.39
N SER A 39 -24.46 5.06 -17.48
CA SER A 39 -24.33 3.60 -17.53
C SER A 39 -25.70 2.91 -17.55
N TRP A 40 -26.62 3.34 -16.68
CA TRP A 40 -28.01 2.86 -16.66
C TRP A 40 -28.72 3.13 -17.99
N TYR A 41 -28.61 4.35 -18.51
CA TYR A 41 -29.22 4.75 -19.78
C TYR A 41 -28.67 3.93 -20.96
N LEU A 42 -27.35 3.74 -21.02
CA LEU A 42 -26.70 2.95 -22.07
C LEU A 42 -27.15 1.49 -22.02
N CYS A 43 -27.17 0.86 -20.84
CA CYS A 43 -27.62 -0.53 -20.70
C CYS A 43 -29.08 -0.72 -21.15
N ASN A 44 -29.97 0.21 -20.81
CA ASN A 44 -31.38 0.13 -21.21
C ASN A 44 -31.58 0.32 -22.73
N ASN A 45 -30.74 1.10 -23.39
CA ASN A 45 -30.83 1.31 -24.84
C ASN A 45 -30.00 0.30 -25.64
N TYR A 46 -28.99 -0.33 -25.04
CA TYR A 46 -28.12 -1.34 -25.66
C TYR A 46 -28.94 -2.51 -26.23
N VAL A 47 -29.99 -2.93 -25.52
CA VAL A 47 -30.85 -4.03 -25.96
C VAL A 47 -31.55 -3.75 -27.28
N LYS A 48 -31.91 -2.49 -27.54
CA LYS A 48 -32.57 -2.08 -28.78
C LYS A 48 -31.65 -2.16 -30.00
N LEU A 49 -30.33 -2.20 -29.82
CA LEU A 49 -29.37 -2.44 -30.90
C LEU A 49 -29.48 -3.87 -31.45
N TRP A 50 -29.81 -4.83 -30.59
CA TRP A 50 -29.94 -6.25 -30.96
C TRP A 50 -31.37 -6.60 -31.38
N ASN A 51 -32.38 -6.12 -30.66
CA ASN A 51 -33.78 -6.38 -30.96
C ASN A 51 -34.65 -5.15 -30.64
N ARG A 52 -35.10 -4.45 -31.68
CA ARG A 52 -35.95 -3.24 -31.55
C ARG A 52 -37.30 -3.50 -30.88
N ARG A 53 -37.80 -4.74 -30.88
CA ARG A 53 -39.10 -5.14 -30.30
C ARG A 53 -38.98 -5.73 -28.90
N PHE A 54 -37.76 -5.87 -28.38
CA PHE A 54 -37.54 -6.46 -27.07
C PHE A 54 -38.20 -5.64 -25.96
N ARG A 55 -38.99 -6.31 -25.12
CA ARG A 55 -39.59 -5.70 -23.92
C ARG A 55 -38.65 -5.92 -22.74
N LEU A 56 -38.27 -4.85 -22.05
CA LEU A 56 -37.42 -4.90 -20.87
C LEU A 56 -38.08 -5.78 -19.80
N THR A 57 -37.41 -6.86 -19.42
CA THR A 57 -37.86 -7.74 -18.32
C THR A 57 -37.28 -7.27 -16.98
N THR A 58 -37.87 -7.71 -15.86
CA THR A 58 -37.40 -7.38 -14.50
C THR A 58 -35.93 -7.76 -14.28
N THR A 59 -35.48 -8.88 -14.86
CA THR A 59 -34.07 -9.31 -14.80
C THR A 59 -33.12 -8.29 -15.44
N HIS A 60 -33.53 -7.65 -16.54
CA HIS A 60 -32.72 -6.60 -17.18
C HIS A 60 -32.58 -5.39 -16.28
N GLN A 61 -33.67 -4.96 -15.64
CA GLN A 61 -33.64 -3.82 -14.73
C GLN A 61 -32.72 -4.07 -13.52
N VAL A 62 -32.76 -5.28 -12.96
CA VAL A 62 -31.86 -5.67 -11.86
C VAL A 62 -30.40 -5.67 -12.30
N LEU A 63 -30.07 -6.26 -13.47
CA LEU A 63 -28.70 -6.27 -13.98
C LEU A 63 -28.18 -4.86 -14.30
N THR A 64 -29.03 -4.01 -14.88
CA THR A 64 -28.70 -2.60 -15.14
C THR A 64 -28.49 -1.81 -13.84
N LEU A 65 -29.28 -2.09 -12.79
CA LEU A 65 -29.08 -1.51 -11.46
C LEU A 65 -27.71 -1.88 -10.90
N ILE A 66 -27.37 -3.16 -10.93
CA ILE A 66 -26.06 -3.65 -10.46
C ILE A 66 -24.93 -2.96 -11.23
N ALA A 67 -25.00 -2.87 -12.56
CA ALA A 67 -23.99 -2.22 -13.37
C ALA A 67 -23.83 -0.72 -13.02
N SER A 68 -24.95 -0.01 -12.84
CA SER A 68 -24.96 1.40 -12.46
C SER A 68 -24.36 1.63 -11.06
N THR A 69 -24.75 0.81 -10.08
CA THR A 69 -24.19 0.86 -8.73
C THR A 69 -22.69 0.55 -8.72
N LEU A 70 -22.24 -0.44 -9.48
CA LEU A 70 -20.80 -0.75 -9.63
C LEU A 70 -20.04 0.41 -10.28
N THR A 71 -20.64 1.08 -11.28
CA THR A 71 -20.06 2.27 -11.91
C THR A 71 -19.83 3.37 -10.88
N PHE A 72 -20.80 3.61 -9.99
CA PHE A 72 -20.69 4.60 -8.93
C PHE A 72 -19.50 4.32 -8.00
N PHE A 73 -19.39 3.10 -7.46
CA PHE A 73 -18.30 2.72 -6.58
C PHE A 73 -16.94 2.67 -7.28
N PHE A 74 -16.92 2.27 -8.56
CA PHE A 74 -15.71 2.31 -9.38
C PHE A 74 -15.15 3.72 -9.48
N VAL A 75 -15.99 4.72 -9.76
CA VAL A 75 -15.54 6.12 -9.86
C VAL A 75 -14.97 6.62 -8.53
N LEU A 76 -15.63 6.30 -7.40
CA LEU A 76 -15.12 6.66 -6.07
C LEU A 76 -13.75 6.01 -5.79
N ALA A 77 -13.62 4.71 -6.02
CA ALA A 77 -12.35 3.98 -5.82
C ALA A 77 -11.24 4.51 -6.74
N PHE A 78 -11.57 4.76 -8.02
CA PHE A 78 -10.63 5.30 -9.01
C PHE A 78 -10.11 6.69 -8.61
N SER A 79 -10.99 7.57 -8.11
CA SER A 79 -10.58 8.87 -7.59
C SER A 79 -9.79 8.75 -6.28
N GLY A 80 -10.19 7.85 -5.38
CA GLY A 80 -9.51 7.57 -4.12
C GLY A 80 -8.04 7.15 -4.29
N LEU A 81 -7.70 6.45 -5.38
CA LEU A 81 -6.32 6.10 -5.72
C LEU A 81 -5.39 7.31 -5.87
N SER A 82 -5.92 8.51 -6.10
CA SER A 82 -5.11 9.74 -6.21
C SER A 82 -4.45 10.14 -4.88
N TYR A 83 -4.98 9.65 -3.75
CA TYR A 83 -4.49 9.95 -2.41
C TYR A 83 -3.57 8.86 -1.84
N MET A 84 -3.19 7.86 -2.64
CA MET A 84 -2.36 6.74 -2.19
C MET A 84 -1.02 7.19 -1.59
N LYS A 85 -0.46 8.31 -2.06
CA LYS A 85 0.77 8.90 -1.51
C LYS A 85 0.60 9.31 -0.05
N ASP A 86 -0.49 10.00 0.25
CA ASP A 86 -0.80 10.49 1.59
C ASP A 86 -1.16 9.33 2.52
N VAL A 87 -1.95 8.37 2.02
CA VAL A 87 -2.34 7.17 2.78
C VAL A 87 -1.12 6.32 3.14
N SER A 88 -0.23 6.05 2.16
CA SER A 88 0.97 5.23 2.39
C SER A 88 1.91 5.90 3.39
N SER A 89 2.15 7.21 3.25
CA SER A 89 2.96 7.97 4.21
C SER A 89 2.37 7.94 5.63
N ALA A 90 1.04 8.06 5.76
CA ALA A 90 0.36 7.97 7.05
C ALA A 90 0.47 6.57 7.67
N ILE A 91 0.40 5.51 6.87
CA ILE A 91 0.57 4.14 7.36
C ILE A 91 1.97 3.93 7.91
N VAL A 92 3.01 4.40 7.22
CA VAL A 92 4.39 4.28 7.73
C VAL A 92 4.56 5.06 9.03
N SER A 93 3.98 6.27 9.15
CA SER A 93 4.02 7.01 10.42
C SER A 93 3.31 6.29 11.56
N LEU A 94 2.13 5.70 11.29
CA LEU A 94 1.40 4.92 12.30
C LEU A 94 2.17 3.67 12.72
N TRP A 95 2.76 2.96 11.76
CA TRP A 95 3.63 1.82 12.03
C TRP A 95 4.83 2.22 12.89
N GLU A 96 5.48 3.34 12.54
CA GLU A 96 6.63 3.88 13.27
C GLU A 96 6.29 4.21 14.73
N GLU A 97 5.15 4.87 14.98
CA GLU A 97 4.74 5.31 16.32
C GLU A 97 4.15 4.19 17.17
N TYR A 98 3.30 3.33 16.59
CA TYR A 98 2.43 2.45 17.37
C TYR A 98 2.70 0.96 17.19
N GLU A 99 3.44 0.55 16.15
CA GLU A 99 3.69 -0.87 15.90
C GLU A 99 5.13 -1.25 16.29
N ILE A 100 6.13 -0.66 15.65
CA ILE A 100 7.54 -1.08 15.85
C ILE A 100 8.16 -0.55 17.14
N LYS A 101 7.84 0.70 17.56
CA LYS A 101 8.41 1.29 18.79
C LYS A 101 7.92 0.61 20.06
N GLU A 102 6.72 0.03 20.01
CA GLU A 102 6.08 -0.69 21.11
C GLU A 102 6.34 -2.22 21.07
N ASP A 103 7.06 -2.72 20.05
CA ASP A 103 7.42 -4.14 19.97
C ASP A 103 8.73 -4.46 20.71
N ASP A 104 8.57 -4.77 22.00
CA ASP A 104 9.68 -5.22 22.86
C ASP A 104 10.36 -6.50 22.35
N LYS A 105 9.65 -7.40 21.68
CA LYS A 105 10.25 -8.65 21.18
C LYS A 105 11.18 -8.35 20.02
N TRP A 106 10.72 -7.55 19.07
CA TRP A 106 11.54 -7.08 17.96
C TRP A 106 12.75 -6.28 18.47
N SER A 107 12.54 -5.37 19.42
CA SER A 107 13.60 -4.52 19.98
C SER A 107 14.69 -5.37 20.64
N ASN A 108 14.31 -6.33 21.48
CA ASN A 108 15.24 -7.23 22.15
C ASN A 108 15.98 -8.17 21.19
N ALA A 109 15.29 -8.72 20.19
CA ALA A 109 15.89 -9.59 19.18
C ALA A 109 16.93 -8.83 18.34
N THR A 110 16.56 -7.63 17.87
CA THR A 110 17.42 -6.77 17.05
C THR A 110 18.62 -6.27 17.84
N PHE A 111 18.44 -5.89 19.11
CA PHE A 111 19.54 -5.52 20.01
C PHE A 111 20.54 -6.66 20.16
N LYS A 112 20.05 -7.89 20.40
CA LYS A 112 20.88 -9.08 20.53
C LYS A 112 21.68 -9.36 19.26
N GLU A 113 21.05 -9.25 18.09
CA GLU A 113 21.71 -9.43 16.80
C GLU A 113 22.81 -8.38 16.56
N ALA A 114 22.49 -7.09 16.78
CA ALA A 114 23.45 -6.01 16.62
C ALA A 114 24.65 -6.18 17.55
N PHE A 115 24.42 -6.56 18.81
CA PHE A 115 25.46 -6.83 19.79
C PHE A 115 26.45 -7.90 19.31
N TYR A 116 25.95 -9.07 18.88
CA TYR A 116 26.83 -10.16 18.45
C TYR A 116 27.54 -9.83 17.15
N LYS A 117 26.87 -9.21 16.17
CA LYS A 117 27.53 -8.79 14.92
C LYS A 117 28.69 -7.83 15.16
N ILE A 118 28.55 -6.88 16.08
CA ILE A 118 29.64 -5.93 16.41
C ILE A 118 30.71 -6.59 17.26
N LYS A 119 30.35 -7.53 18.13
CA LYS A 119 31.31 -8.36 18.86
C LYS A 119 32.19 -9.17 17.91
N ASP A 120 31.60 -9.73 16.86
CA ASP A 120 32.29 -10.54 15.86
C ASP A 120 33.25 -9.72 14.99
N LEU A 121 33.02 -8.41 14.83
CA LEU A 121 33.99 -7.52 14.16
C LEU A 121 35.30 -7.39 14.94
N ASN A 122 35.30 -7.66 16.25
CA ASN A 122 36.46 -7.56 17.13
C ASN A 122 37.16 -6.19 17.09
N ILE A 123 36.41 -5.12 16.82
CA ILE A 123 36.92 -3.75 16.74
C ILE A 123 36.55 -2.92 17.98
N GLU A 124 35.50 -3.26 18.71
CA GLU A 124 35.07 -2.55 19.92
C GLU A 124 35.57 -3.24 21.19
N ASN A 125 35.66 -2.50 22.30
CA ASN A 125 36.00 -3.08 23.59
C ASN A 125 34.74 -3.59 24.32
N PHE A 126 34.61 -4.92 24.43
CA PHE A 126 33.52 -5.58 25.15
C PHE A 126 33.89 -6.04 26.57
N ALA A 127 35.09 -5.75 27.09
CA ALA A 127 35.60 -6.34 28.33
C ALA A 127 34.70 -6.11 29.56
N ASN A 128 34.00 -4.97 29.62
CA ASN A 128 33.11 -4.60 30.72
C ASN A 128 31.63 -4.54 30.30
N ILE A 129 31.29 -5.08 29.13
CA ILE A 129 29.93 -5.01 28.58
C ILE A 129 29.28 -6.38 28.73
N PRO A 130 28.26 -6.51 29.61
CA PRO A 130 27.61 -7.80 29.82
C PRO A 130 26.80 -8.20 28.59
N ALA A 131 26.64 -9.52 28.40
CA ALA A 131 25.87 -10.08 27.29
C ALA A 131 24.40 -9.62 27.34
N PRO A 132 23.70 -9.58 26.18
CA PRO A 132 22.29 -9.22 26.10
C PRO A 132 21.43 -10.03 27.08
N GLY A 133 20.50 -9.36 27.77
CA GLY A 133 19.66 -9.95 28.82
C GLY A 133 20.10 -9.61 30.26
N ASN A 134 21.29 -9.04 30.43
CA ASN A 134 21.76 -8.51 31.73
C ASN A 134 21.53 -7.00 31.82
N GLN A 135 21.36 -6.48 33.05
CA GLN A 135 21.28 -5.03 33.29
C GLN A 135 22.57 -4.34 32.79
N ARG A 136 22.43 -3.14 32.19
CA ARG A 136 23.52 -2.34 31.61
C ARG A 136 24.20 -2.92 30.36
N SER A 137 23.60 -3.89 29.68
CA SER A 137 24.06 -4.27 28.33
C SER A 137 23.81 -3.12 27.35
N PHE A 138 24.81 -2.80 26.52
CA PHE A 138 24.69 -1.82 25.44
C PHE A 138 25.57 -2.24 24.26
N VAL A 139 25.32 -1.66 23.08
CA VAL A 139 26.12 -1.92 21.88
C VAL A 139 27.17 -0.81 21.73
N PRO A 140 28.48 -1.10 21.85
CA PRO A 140 29.50 -0.10 21.63
C PRO A 140 29.57 0.26 20.14
N VAL A 141 29.53 1.55 19.83
CA VAL A 141 29.56 2.08 18.45
C VAL A 141 30.55 3.24 18.31
N SER A 142 31.74 3.09 18.93
CA SER A 142 32.76 4.14 18.93
C SER A 142 33.48 4.28 17.58
N LYS A 143 33.53 3.20 16.79
CA LYS A 143 34.17 3.15 15.48
C LYS A 143 33.13 3.22 14.34
N LYS A 144 33.54 3.84 13.23
CA LYS A 144 32.71 4.00 12.03
C LYS A 144 32.11 2.68 11.53
N LEU A 145 32.93 1.62 11.43
CA LEU A 145 32.46 0.31 10.98
C LEU A 145 31.43 -0.32 11.93
N SER A 146 31.53 -0.07 13.24
CA SER A 146 30.54 -0.51 14.24
C SER A 146 29.23 0.26 14.11
N GLN A 147 29.30 1.57 13.88
CA GLN A 147 28.15 2.44 13.64
C GLN A 147 27.36 1.99 12.40
N GLU A 148 28.07 1.80 11.29
CA GLU A 148 27.49 1.31 10.04
C GLU A 148 26.85 -0.07 10.22
N THR A 149 27.52 -0.97 10.94
CA THR A 149 27.00 -2.32 11.20
C THR A 149 25.77 -2.30 12.09
N ALA A 150 25.78 -1.54 13.18
CA ALA A 150 24.61 -1.39 14.06
C ALA A 150 23.40 -0.89 13.28
N ALA A 151 23.59 0.20 12.56
CA ALA A 151 22.51 0.83 11.82
C ALA A 151 21.99 -0.03 10.68
N LYS A 152 22.88 -0.75 9.97
CA LYS A 152 22.45 -1.73 8.96
C LYS A 152 21.59 -2.84 9.57
N VAL A 153 21.95 -3.36 10.75
CA VAL A 153 21.14 -4.38 11.45
C VAL A 153 19.77 -3.84 11.82
N TYR A 154 19.71 -2.68 12.49
CA TYR A 154 18.43 -2.09 12.88
C TYR A 154 17.56 -1.69 11.69
N ALA A 155 18.15 -1.10 10.64
CA ALA A 155 17.40 -0.71 9.45
C ALA A 155 16.85 -1.92 8.69
N LEU A 156 17.64 -2.97 8.49
CA LEU A 156 17.17 -4.20 7.85
C LEU A 156 16.08 -4.90 8.68
N ALA A 157 16.26 -5.00 10.00
CA ALA A 157 15.26 -5.58 10.88
C ALA A 157 13.96 -4.77 10.92
N ALA A 158 14.04 -3.43 10.85
CA ALA A 158 12.88 -2.56 10.78
C ALA A 158 12.14 -2.73 9.44
N CYS A 159 12.87 -2.83 8.34
CA CYS A 159 12.30 -3.12 7.02
C CYS A 159 11.61 -4.49 6.96
N GLU A 160 12.23 -5.53 7.52
CA GLU A 160 11.61 -6.86 7.60
C GLU A 160 10.34 -6.83 8.44
N HIS A 161 10.36 -6.14 9.58
CA HIS A 161 9.16 -5.94 10.39
C HIS A 161 8.07 -5.21 9.60
N PHE A 162 8.41 -4.16 8.84
CA PHE A 162 7.45 -3.46 8.00
C PHE A 162 6.83 -4.38 6.95
N ASP A 163 7.63 -5.23 6.30
CA ASP A 163 7.15 -6.17 5.28
C ASP A 163 6.20 -7.23 5.83
N GLN A 164 6.43 -7.67 7.08
CA GLN A 164 5.56 -8.61 7.76
C GLN A 164 4.22 -7.95 8.16
N ALA A 165 4.26 -6.70 8.62
CA ALA A 165 3.08 -5.93 9.00
C ALA A 165 2.25 -5.48 7.79
N HIS A 166 2.92 -5.03 6.72
CA HIS A 166 2.36 -4.40 5.54
C HIS A 166 2.85 -5.08 4.24
N PRO A 167 2.50 -6.35 3.99
CA PRO A 167 3.03 -7.13 2.88
C PRO A 167 2.72 -6.58 1.49
N PHE A 168 1.63 -5.81 1.32
CA PHE A 168 1.35 -5.14 0.05
C PHE A 168 2.27 -3.92 -0.16
N LEU A 169 2.43 -3.06 0.86
CA LEU A 169 3.33 -1.91 0.77
C LEU A 169 4.80 -2.35 0.67
N GLY A 170 5.21 -3.37 1.42
CA GLY A 170 6.53 -3.99 1.32
C GLY A 170 6.85 -4.42 -0.11
N LYS A 171 5.94 -5.15 -0.78
CA LYS A 171 6.13 -5.55 -2.18
C LYS A 171 6.31 -4.38 -3.16
N ILE A 172 5.70 -3.22 -2.87
CA ILE A 172 5.88 -2.01 -3.71
C ILE A 172 7.30 -1.47 -3.56
N ILE A 173 7.80 -1.42 -2.32
CA ILE A 173 9.13 -0.92 -1.97
C ILE A 173 10.23 -1.82 -2.56
N TRP A 174 10.14 -3.13 -2.33
CA TRP A 174 11.17 -4.12 -2.69
C TRP A 174 11.03 -4.69 -4.10
N SER A 175 10.37 -3.98 -4.99
CA SER A 175 10.32 -4.34 -6.41
C SER A 175 11.71 -4.39 -7.06
N ASN A 176 12.75 -3.81 -6.42
CA ASN A 176 14.17 -4.01 -6.74
C ASN A 176 15.04 -4.16 -5.46
N PRO A 177 15.24 -5.39 -4.94
CA PRO A 177 15.90 -5.63 -3.65
C PRO A 177 17.35 -5.12 -3.57
N THR A 178 18.09 -5.19 -4.67
CA THR A 178 19.50 -4.77 -4.74
C THR A 178 19.64 -3.26 -4.59
N GLN A 179 18.71 -2.50 -5.18
CA GLN A 179 18.71 -1.04 -5.10
C GLN A 179 18.31 -0.57 -3.70
N SER A 180 17.35 -1.23 -3.07
CA SER A 180 16.86 -0.81 -1.76
C SER A 180 17.86 -1.08 -0.63
N ALA A 181 18.63 -2.16 -0.68
CA ALA A 181 19.68 -2.45 0.31
C ALA A 181 20.86 -1.47 0.23
N GLU A 182 21.27 -1.07 -0.98
CA GLU A 182 22.32 -0.07 -1.19
C GLU A 182 21.86 1.32 -0.70
N ASN A 183 20.62 1.71 -1.06
CA ASN A 183 20.03 2.97 -0.61
C ASN A 183 19.96 3.07 0.92
N ILE A 184 19.57 1.98 1.60
CA ILE A 184 19.56 1.94 3.08
C ILE A 184 20.96 2.10 3.64
N SER A 185 21.94 1.40 3.06
CA SER A 185 23.34 1.52 3.49
C SER A 185 23.86 2.95 3.33
N GLN A 186 23.52 3.60 2.22
CA GLN A 186 23.94 4.97 1.91
C GLN A 186 23.25 6.01 2.79
N ASP A 187 21.94 5.89 3.03
CA ASP A 187 21.19 6.78 3.93
C ASP A 187 21.72 6.69 5.37
N VAL A 188 22.04 5.47 5.82
CA VAL A 188 22.68 5.22 7.12
C VAL A 188 24.06 5.88 7.20
N MET A 189 24.89 5.76 6.16
CA MET A 189 26.20 6.39 6.11
C MET A 189 26.11 7.92 6.13
N ASN A 190 25.17 8.50 5.39
CA ASN A 190 24.92 9.95 5.37
C ASN A 190 24.51 10.46 6.75
N PHE A 191 23.62 9.73 7.44
CA PHE A 191 23.20 10.09 8.79
C PHE A 191 24.37 10.21 9.78
N PHE A 192 25.30 9.24 9.77
CA PHE A 192 26.47 9.28 10.66
C PHE A 192 27.51 10.32 10.25
N ALA A 193 27.59 10.67 8.96
CA ALA A 193 28.39 11.80 8.52
C ALA A 193 27.89 13.11 9.16
N ASP A 194 26.57 13.27 9.26
CA ASP A 194 25.94 14.48 9.82
C ASP A 194 25.83 14.47 11.36
N ASN A 195 25.92 13.30 12.00
CA ASN A 195 25.67 13.12 13.44
C ASN A 195 26.81 12.39 14.18
N SER A 196 28.06 12.80 13.90
CA SER A 196 29.25 12.20 14.52
C SER A 196 29.23 12.28 16.05
N GLY A 197 29.39 11.13 16.72
CA GLY A 197 29.51 11.05 18.19
C GLY A 197 28.20 10.93 18.98
N SER A 198 27.03 10.90 18.31
CA SER A 198 25.75 10.64 18.99
C SER A 198 25.58 9.17 19.36
N MET A 199 24.96 8.87 20.51
CA MET A 199 24.55 7.50 20.82
C MET A 199 23.46 7.06 19.84
N TYR A 200 23.73 5.99 19.11
CA TYR A 200 22.77 5.43 18.15
C TYR A 200 21.69 4.63 18.90
N SER A 201 20.54 5.24 19.15
CA SER A 201 19.40 4.59 19.79
C SER A 201 18.56 3.81 18.77
N SER A 202 17.92 2.72 19.21
CA SER A 202 16.97 1.95 18.40
C SER A 202 15.85 2.83 17.84
N ALA A 203 15.33 3.77 18.65
CA ALA A 203 14.31 4.72 18.23
C ALA A 203 14.77 5.61 17.04
N LYS A 204 16.05 6.01 17.03
CA LYS A 204 16.60 6.79 15.92
C LYS A 204 16.76 5.94 14.66
N ALA A 205 17.18 4.68 14.81
CA ALA A 205 17.28 3.73 13.71
C ALA A 205 15.92 3.45 13.06
N ILE A 206 14.88 3.26 13.87
CA ILE A 206 13.49 3.11 13.41
C ILE A 206 13.06 4.34 12.61
N SER A 207 13.33 5.55 13.13
CA SER A 207 12.96 6.79 12.45
C SER A 207 13.62 6.94 11.08
N ILE A 208 14.91 6.60 10.98
CA ILE A 208 15.64 6.59 9.71
C ILE A 208 15.03 5.57 8.74
N ALA A 209 14.78 4.35 9.20
CA ALA A 209 14.15 3.31 8.38
C ALA A 209 12.76 3.74 7.88
N ALA A 210 11.94 4.34 8.75
CA ALA A 210 10.63 4.88 8.40
C ALA A 210 10.71 5.99 7.35
N GLU A 211 11.69 6.89 7.47
CA GLU A 211 11.94 7.95 6.48
C GLU A 211 12.35 7.36 5.13
N THR A 212 13.32 6.43 5.10
CA THR A 212 13.74 5.74 3.88
C THR A 212 12.56 5.00 3.23
N ILE A 213 11.73 4.30 4.02
CA ILE A 213 10.52 3.63 3.53
C ILE A 213 9.54 4.65 2.91
N LYS A 214 9.29 5.79 3.56
CA LYS A 214 8.43 6.86 3.01
C LYS A 214 8.98 7.39 1.69
N ILE A 215 10.29 7.65 1.59
CA ILE A 215 10.94 8.12 0.36
C ILE A 215 10.75 7.10 -0.77
N GLN A 216 11.05 5.83 -0.51
CA GLN A 216 10.93 4.77 -1.51
C GLN A 216 9.48 4.54 -1.95
N LEU A 217 8.53 4.52 -1.00
CA LEU A 217 7.09 4.47 -1.32
C LEU A 217 6.66 5.65 -2.18
N ASN A 218 7.09 6.87 -1.85
CA ASN A 218 6.75 8.07 -2.61
C ASN A 218 7.29 8.03 -4.03
N GLN A 219 8.48 7.48 -4.24
CA GLN A 219 9.07 7.30 -5.57
C GLN A 219 8.31 6.26 -6.41
N GLN A 220 7.86 5.16 -5.80
CA GLN A 220 7.15 4.09 -6.52
C GLN A 220 5.64 4.34 -6.65
N THR A 221 5.06 5.20 -5.80
CA THR A 221 3.62 5.47 -5.75
C THR A 221 3.03 5.86 -7.11
N PRO A 222 3.60 6.76 -7.92
CA PRO A 222 3.02 7.13 -9.22
C PRO A 222 2.84 5.94 -10.17
N ARG A 223 3.82 5.03 -10.19
CA ARG A 223 3.77 3.81 -11.00
C ARG A 223 2.71 2.86 -10.47
N THR A 224 2.69 2.62 -9.16
CA THR A 224 1.70 1.76 -8.51
C THR A 224 0.28 2.28 -8.69
N VAL A 225 0.05 3.59 -8.57
CA VAL A 225 -1.25 4.23 -8.81
C VAL A 225 -1.68 4.03 -10.25
N THR A 226 -0.77 4.21 -11.22
CA THR A 226 -1.07 4.01 -12.64
C THR A 226 -1.44 2.56 -12.93
N LEU A 227 -0.65 1.60 -12.44
CA LEU A 227 -0.95 0.17 -12.58
C LEU A 227 -2.26 -0.22 -11.90
N SER A 228 -2.51 0.32 -10.69
CA SER A 228 -3.76 0.07 -9.95
C SER A 228 -4.97 0.63 -10.70
N ARG A 229 -4.85 1.81 -11.33
CA ARG A 229 -5.90 2.40 -12.17
C ARG A 229 -6.19 1.52 -13.39
N ILE A 230 -5.14 1.05 -14.09
CA ILE A 230 -5.30 0.13 -15.23
C ILE A 230 -5.98 -1.16 -14.77
N GLY A 231 -5.51 -1.76 -13.68
CA GLY A 231 -6.09 -2.97 -13.10
C GLY A 231 -7.55 -2.77 -12.71
N LEU A 232 -7.90 -1.64 -12.09
CA LEU A 232 -9.27 -1.30 -11.73
C LEU A 232 -10.15 -1.15 -12.97
N ILE A 233 -9.66 -0.50 -14.04
CA ILE A 233 -10.39 -0.37 -15.31
C ILE A 233 -10.65 -1.75 -15.92
N VAL A 234 -9.62 -2.61 -16.01
CA VAL A 234 -9.76 -3.96 -16.55
C VAL A 234 -10.76 -4.78 -15.73
N LEU A 235 -10.65 -4.74 -14.41
CA LEU A 235 -11.57 -5.44 -13.50
C LEU A 235 -13.00 -4.93 -13.69
N TYR A 236 -13.20 -3.62 -13.77
CA TYR A 236 -14.50 -3.00 -14.02
C TYR A 236 -15.09 -3.47 -15.36
N LEU A 237 -14.28 -3.50 -16.42
CA LEU A 237 -14.71 -3.99 -17.73
C LEU A 237 -15.12 -5.47 -17.70
N LEU A 238 -14.37 -6.32 -16.98
CA LEU A 238 -14.72 -7.73 -16.81
C LEU A 238 -16.04 -7.90 -16.05
N VAL A 239 -16.22 -7.16 -14.97
CA VAL A 239 -17.43 -7.26 -14.14
C VAL A 239 -18.65 -6.71 -14.90
N ILE A 240 -18.52 -5.62 -15.65
CA ILE A 240 -19.65 -5.06 -16.43
C ILE A 240 -19.94 -5.85 -17.72
N ALA A 241 -18.98 -6.60 -18.24
CA ALA A 241 -19.20 -7.51 -19.36
C ALA A 241 -20.18 -8.63 -19.02
N LEU A 242 -20.26 -9.06 -17.74
CA LEU A 242 -21.21 -10.08 -17.30
C LEU A 242 -22.68 -9.64 -17.50
N PRO A 243 -23.18 -8.54 -16.89
CA PRO A 243 -24.55 -8.11 -17.09
C PRO A 243 -24.83 -7.79 -18.56
N LEU A 244 -23.90 -7.14 -19.28
CA LEU A 244 -24.07 -6.83 -20.71
C LEU A 244 -24.17 -8.11 -21.57
N GLY A 245 -23.35 -9.12 -21.28
CA GLY A 245 -23.36 -10.40 -21.97
C GLY A 245 -24.66 -11.18 -21.74
N PHE A 246 -25.14 -11.24 -20.48
CA PHE A 246 -26.42 -11.87 -20.17
C PHE A 246 -27.59 -11.17 -20.83
N ILE A 247 -27.61 -9.84 -20.82
CA ILE A 247 -28.62 -9.02 -21.48
C ILE A 247 -28.60 -9.25 -23.00
N GLY A 248 -27.42 -9.21 -23.63
CA GLY A 248 -27.26 -9.45 -25.06
C GLY A 248 -27.69 -10.86 -25.46
N TYR A 249 -27.31 -11.87 -24.69
CA TYR A 249 -27.72 -13.26 -24.93
C TYR A 249 -29.24 -13.45 -24.82
N ALA A 250 -29.87 -12.86 -23.81
CA ALA A 250 -31.33 -12.91 -23.64
C ALA A 250 -32.06 -12.25 -24.82
N ALA A 251 -31.59 -11.07 -25.23
CA ALA A 251 -32.14 -10.35 -26.39
C ALA A 251 -31.96 -11.13 -27.70
N TYR A 252 -30.82 -11.78 -27.90
CA TYR A 252 -30.55 -12.61 -29.08
C TYR A 252 -31.46 -13.84 -29.13
N LYS A 253 -31.69 -14.52 -28.00
CA LYS A 253 -32.57 -15.68 -27.92
C LYS A 253 -34.03 -15.32 -28.26
N ASP A 254 -34.48 -14.13 -27.85
CA ASP A 254 -35.83 -13.63 -28.12
C ASP A 254 -36.12 -13.44 -29.62
N ILE A 255 -35.10 -13.18 -30.44
CA ILE A 255 -35.24 -13.03 -31.91
C ILE A 255 -35.73 -14.33 -32.58
N ARG A 256 -35.53 -15.51 -31.97
CA ARG A 256 -35.84 -16.82 -32.59
C ARG A 256 -37.23 -17.39 -32.30
N ILE A 257 -38.12 -16.69 -31.58
CA ILE A 257 -39.43 -17.25 -31.13
C ILE A 257 -40.65 -16.49 -31.73
N GLN A 258 -40.54 -15.98 -32.95
CA GLN A 258 -41.73 -15.59 -33.74
C GLN A 258 -41.73 -16.37 -35.05
N LYS A 259 -42.20 -17.62 -34.98
CA LYS A 259 -42.81 -18.32 -36.13
C LYS A 259 -44.32 -18.19 -35.99
#